data_AF-A0A250AVQ0-F1
#
_entry.id   AF-A0A250AVQ0-F1
#
_cell.length_a   1.000
_cell.length_b   1.000
_cell.length_c   1.000
_cell.angle_alpha   90.00
_cell.angle_beta   90.00
_cell.angle_gamma   90.00
#
_symmetry.space_group_name_H-M   'P 1'
#
loop_
_entity.id
_entity.type
_entity.pdbx_description
1 polymer ?
#
loop_
_entity_poly.entity_id
_entity_poly.type
_entity_poly.pdbx_seq_one_letter_code
_entity_poly.pdbx_strand_id
1 'polypeptide(L)'
;MGWFDVERNKRWITASFGMMKFNQWAMITVQGLGSLDAKLIKDDEGIVSTGHPKNPFQDLGEHIFISQLWVMGTYELIRTMSQDAREESSQLRPYLREINALKNKINRLRIPLAKMEASERNRDDSPISMPGYNTADGISWQLNHDFWITRKELSDETLTLLELISKN
;
A
#
# COMPACT_ATOMS: atom_id res chain seq x y z
N MET A 1 -4.63 -0.61 -24.61
CA MET A 1 -5.35 -0.83 -23.34
C MET A 1 -4.57 -0.09 -22.25
N GLY A 2 -4.93 1.16 -21.95
CA GLY A 2 -4.07 2.12 -21.21
C GLY A 2 -4.33 2.26 -19.71
N TRP A 3 -5.19 1.41 -19.13
CA TRP A 3 -5.72 1.50 -17.76
C TRP A 3 -5.19 0.39 -16.84
N PHE A 4 -4.18 -0.36 -17.28
CA PHE A 4 -3.55 -1.42 -16.50
C PHE A 4 -2.04 -1.48 -16.76
N ASP A 5 -1.24 -1.49 -15.70
CA ASP A 5 0.21 -1.64 -15.78
C ASP A 5 0.64 -3.11 -15.72
N VAL A 6 0.85 -3.72 -16.89
CA VAL A 6 1.20 -5.15 -17.03
C VAL A 6 2.54 -5.48 -16.37
N GLU A 7 3.55 -4.63 -16.55
CA GLU A 7 4.89 -4.87 -16.01
C GLU A 7 4.90 -4.76 -14.49
N ARG A 8 4.17 -3.77 -13.94
CA ARG A 8 3.99 -3.65 -12.49
C ARG A 8 3.27 -4.87 -11.91
N ASN A 9 2.18 -5.31 -12.53
CA ASN A 9 1.46 -6.51 -12.07
C ASN A 9 2.35 -7.76 -12.11
N LYS A 10 3.20 -7.90 -13.13
CA LYS A 10 4.15 -9.02 -13.25
C LYS A 10 5.16 -9.03 -12.10
N ARG A 11 5.65 -7.87 -11.66
CA ARG A 11 6.52 -7.75 -10.48
C ARG A 11 5.82 -8.23 -9.21
N TRP A 12 4.57 -7.80 -8.98
CA TRP A 12 3.77 -8.26 -7.85
C TRP A 12 3.53 -9.78 -7.87
N ILE A 13 3.17 -10.35 -9.02
CA ILE A 13 2.99 -11.79 -9.17
C ILE A 13 4.30 -12.52 -8.86
N THR A 14 5.44 -12.03 -9.38
CA THR A 14 6.74 -12.63 -9.13
C THR A 14 7.09 -12.63 -7.64
N ALA A 15 6.93 -11.48 -6.98
CA ALA A 15 7.18 -11.34 -5.55
C ALA A 15 6.21 -12.18 -4.69
N SER A 16 4.99 -12.41 -5.15
CA SER A 16 3.98 -13.20 -4.42
C SER A 16 4.40 -14.64 -4.17
N PHE A 17 5.19 -15.25 -5.07
CA PHE A 17 5.68 -16.62 -4.88
C PHE A 17 6.58 -16.75 -3.65
N GLY A 18 7.34 -15.69 -3.32
CA GLY A 18 8.13 -15.62 -2.09
C GLY A 18 7.29 -15.69 -0.82
N MET A 19 6.00 -15.34 -0.88
CA MET A 19 5.10 -15.37 0.27
C MET A 19 4.60 -16.78 0.62
N MET A 20 4.82 -17.77 -0.24
CA MET A 20 4.55 -19.18 0.11
C MET A 20 5.37 -19.65 1.33
N LYS A 21 6.51 -19.00 1.60
CA LYS A 21 7.35 -19.17 2.79
C LYS A 21 6.64 -18.81 4.10
N PHE A 22 5.68 -17.89 3.99
CA PHE A 22 4.88 -17.41 5.10
C PHE A 22 3.53 -18.14 5.16
N ASN A 23 2.71 -18.01 4.10
CA ASN A 23 1.40 -18.67 4.01
C ASN A 23 0.88 -18.63 2.56
N GLN A 24 0.21 -19.71 2.10
CA GLN A 24 -0.48 -19.75 0.80
C GLN A 24 -1.55 -18.64 0.65
N TRP A 25 -2.26 -18.29 1.72
CA TRP A 25 -3.21 -17.18 1.72
C TRP A 25 -2.52 -15.84 1.39
N ALA A 26 -1.30 -15.61 1.89
CA ALA A 26 -0.57 -14.38 1.66
C ALA A 26 -0.21 -14.21 0.18
N MET A 27 0.16 -15.30 -0.52
CA MET A 27 0.40 -15.28 -1.96
C MET A 27 -0.82 -14.76 -2.74
N ILE A 28 -2.01 -15.30 -2.47
CA ILE A 28 -3.26 -14.90 -3.15
C ILE A 28 -3.57 -13.43 -2.86
N THR A 29 -3.43 -13.01 -1.61
CA THR A 29 -3.64 -11.60 -1.19
C THR A 29 -2.68 -10.65 -1.91
N VAL A 30 -1.39 -11.01 -2.02
CA VAL A 30 -0.38 -10.20 -2.72
C VAL A 30 -0.69 -10.07 -4.21
N GLN A 31 -1.16 -11.14 -4.87
CA GLN A 31 -1.59 -11.08 -6.27
C GLN A 31 -2.82 -10.17 -6.46
N GLY A 32 -3.79 -10.25 -5.55
CA GLY A 32 -4.97 -9.38 -5.55
C GLY A 32 -4.60 -7.90 -5.37
N LEU A 33 -3.75 -7.61 -4.39
CA LEU A 33 -3.25 -6.25 -4.14
C LEU A 33 -2.42 -5.72 -5.32
N GLY A 34 -1.62 -6.57 -5.96
CA GLY A 34 -0.82 -6.19 -7.13
C GLY A 34 -1.65 -5.89 -8.37
N SER A 35 -2.69 -6.69 -8.62
CA SER A 35 -3.64 -6.44 -9.71
C SER A 35 -4.39 -5.12 -9.51
N LEU A 36 -4.79 -4.82 -8.26
CA LEU A 36 -5.43 -3.56 -7.91
C LEU A 36 -4.48 -2.38 -8.09
N ASP A 37 -3.26 -2.50 -7.58
CA ASP A 37 -2.22 -1.49 -7.69
C ASP A 37 -1.86 -1.15 -9.16
N ALA A 38 -1.79 -2.15 -10.03
CA ALA A 38 -1.52 -1.98 -11.45
C ALA A 38 -2.62 -1.19 -12.19
N LYS A 39 -3.88 -1.24 -11.71
CA LYS A 39 -4.98 -0.39 -12.17
C LYS A 39 -4.82 1.02 -11.60
N LEU A 40 -4.70 1.11 -10.27
CA LEU A 40 -4.65 2.37 -9.54
C LEU A 40 -3.51 3.27 -10.01
N ILE A 41 -2.33 2.73 -10.36
CA ILE A 41 -1.23 3.54 -10.92
C ILE A 41 -1.63 4.22 -12.23
N LYS A 42 -2.34 3.51 -13.12
CA LYS A 42 -2.76 4.11 -14.39
C LYS A 42 -3.87 5.13 -14.19
N ASP A 43 -4.75 4.91 -13.22
CA ASP A 43 -5.76 5.88 -12.86
C ASP A 43 -5.15 7.13 -12.21
N ASP A 44 -4.15 6.97 -11.33
CA ASP A 44 -3.39 8.09 -10.77
C ASP A 44 -2.70 8.91 -11.87
N GLU A 45 -2.06 8.28 -12.87
CA GLU A 45 -1.52 8.97 -14.05
C GLU A 45 -2.59 9.77 -14.82
N GLY A 46 -3.80 9.21 -14.92
CA GLY A 46 -4.95 9.90 -15.51
C GLY A 46 -5.31 11.15 -14.75
N ILE A 47 -5.51 11.02 -13.43
CA ILE A 47 -5.93 12.13 -12.58
C ILE A 47 -4.87 13.24 -12.58
N VAL A 48 -3.58 12.89 -12.57
CA VAL A 48 -2.47 13.86 -12.68
C VAL A 48 -2.51 14.60 -14.01
N SER A 49 -2.79 13.91 -15.12
CA SER A 49 -2.71 14.51 -16.46
C SER A 49 -3.99 15.24 -16.91
N THR A 50 -5.17 14.78 -16.47
CA THR A 50 -6.46 15.27 -16.98
C THR A 50 -7.45 15.67 -15.88
N GLY A 51 -7.12 15.45 -14.61
CA GLY A 51 -8.04 15.61 -13.48
C GLY A 51 -9.04 14.45 -13.31
N HIS A 52 -9.01 13.43 -14.17
CA HIS A 52 -9.91 12.29 -14.14
C HIS A 52 -9.17 10.94 -14.24
N PRO A 53 -9.68 9.86 -13.60
CA PRO A 53 -9.14 8.50 -13.78
C PRO A 53 -9.08 8.08 -15.26
N LYS A 54 -8.14 7.19 -15.61
CA LYS A 54 -8.06 6.62 -16.97
C LYS A 54 -9.19 5.63 -17.23
N ASN A 55 -9.67 4.95 -16.18
CA ASN A 55 -10.84 4.10 -16.24
C ASN A 55 -12.12 4.93 -16.42
N PRO A 56 -12.82 4.82 -17.56
CA PRO A 56 -14.02 5.63 -17.83
C PRO A 56 -15.24 5.23 -16.99
N PHE A 57 -15.18 4.10 -16.27
CA PHE A 57 -16.26 3.62 -15.42
C PHE A 57 -16.11 4.03 -13.96
N GLN A 58 -15.06 4.78 -13.63
CA GLN A 58 -14.67 5.06 -12.26
C GLN A 58 -14.57 6.57 -12.06
N ASP A 59 -15.28 7.09 -11.06
CA ASP A 59 -15.16 8.49 -10.66
C ASP A 59 -14.05 8.70 -9.61
N LEU A 60 -13.77 9.96 -9.28
CA LEU A 60 -12.72 10.31 -8.32
C LEU A 60 -13.02 9.78 -6.91
N GLY A 61 -14.30 9.77 -6.50
CA GLY A 61 -14.72 9.27 -5.19
C GLY A 61 -14.51 7.77 -5.06
N GLU A 62 -14.90 7.02 -6.08
CA GLU A 62 -14.66 5.57 -6.17
C GLU A 62 -13.16 5.26 -6.20
N HIS A 63 -12.35 6.04 -6.94
CA HIS A 63 -10.89 5.88 -6.96
C HIS A 63 -10.22 6.14 -5.61
N ILE A 64 -10.66 7.16 -4.88
CA ILE A 64 -10.21 7.42 -3.52
C ILE A 64 -10.59 6.24 -2.61
N PHE A 65 -11.83 5.76 -2.69
CA PHE A 65 -12.31 4.67 -1.85
C PHE A 65 -11.55 3.35 -2.12
N ILE A 66 -11.34 2.99 -3.39
CA ILE A 66 -10.57 1.81 -3.76
C ILE A 66 -9.10 1.97 -3.32
N SER A 67 -8.52 3.16 -3.41
CA SER A 67 -7.18 3.44 -2.90
C SER A 67 -7.09 3.25 -1.37
N GLN A 68 -8.13 3.64 -0.63
CA GLN A 68 -8.21 3.38 0.82
C GLN A 68 -8.30 1.87 1.12
N LEU A 69 -9.10 1.12 0.38
CA LEU A 69 -9.18 -0.34 0.52
C LEU A 69 -7.84 -1.01 0.22
N TRP A 70 -7.08 -0.51 -0.77
CA TRP A 70 -5.74 -1.00 -1.07
C TRP A 70 -4.77 -0.75 0.10
N VAL A 71 -4.79 0.45 0.69
CA VAL A 71 -3.95 0.77 1.86
C VAL A 71 -4.32 -0.13 3.05
N MET A 72 -5.61 -0.37 3.28
CA MET A 72 -6.09 -1.26 4.33
C MET A 72 -5.63 -2.70 4.14
N GLY A 73 -5.79 -3.26 2.95
CA GLY A 73 -5.35 -4.63 2.64
C GLY A 73 -3.83 -4.78 2.78
N THR A 74 -3.08 -3.78 2.32
CA THR A 74 -1.62 -3.74 2.45
C THR A 74 -1.19 -3.67 3.91
N TYR A 75 -1.83 -2.83 4.72
CA TYR A 75 -1.56 -2.77 6.15
C TYR A 75 -1.78 -4.11 6.85
N GLU A 76 -2.91 -4.76 6.61
CA GLU A 76 -3.23 -6.04 7.25
C GLU A 76 -2.25 -7.14 6.86
N LEU A 77 -1.82 -7.17 5.58
CA LEU A 77 -0.74 -8.05 5.12
C LEU A 77 0.55 -7.80 5.92
N ILE A 78 1.04 -6.56 5.94
CA ILE A 78 2.29 -6.20 6.61
C ILE A 78 2.21 -6.40 8.13
N ARG A 79 1.06 -6.11 8.74
CA ARG A 79 0.80 -6.34 10.17
C ARG A 79 0.90 -7.82 10.50
N THR A 80 0.32 -8.69 9.68
CA THR A 80 0.35 -10.15 9.88
C THR A 80 1.75 -10.70 9.66
N MET A 81 2.46 -10.27 8.61
CA MET A 81 3.88 -10.60 8.39
C MET A 81 4.75 -10.16 9.57
N SER A 82 4.48 -8.98 10.14
CA SER A 82 5.20 -8.49 11.32
C SER A 82 4.95 -9.31 12.57
N GLN A 83 3.78 -9.94 12.71
CA GLN A 83 3.48 -10.81 13.84
C GLN A 83 4.25 -12.12 13.69
N ASP A 84 4.20 -12.72 12.51
CA ASP A 84 4.92 -13.95 12.19
C ASP A 84 6.45 -13.80 12.32
N ALA A 85 7.02 -12.73 11.77
CA ALA A 85 8.46 -12.46 11.80
C ALA A 85 9.05 -12.29 13.23
N ARG A 86 8.21 -12.22 14.27
CA ARG A 86 8.67 -12.19 15.67
C ARG A 86 9.01 -13.58 16.20
N GLU A 87 8.42 -14.63 15.63
CA GLU A 87 8.69 -16.01 16.01
C GLU A 87 10.12 -16.39 15.60
N GLU A 88 10.84 -17.07 16.49
CA GLU A 88 12.24 -17.41 16.23
C GLU A 88 12.45 -18.32 15.03
N SER A 89 11.46 -19.19 14.78
CA SER A 89 11.40 -20.15 13.68
C SER A 89 10.86 -19.56 12.37
N SER A 90 10.36 -18.33 12.37
CA SER A 90 9.79 -17.72 11.16
C SER A 90 10.85 -17.46 10.11
N GLN A 91 10.53 -17.83 8.87
CA GLN A 91 11.35 -17.52 7.69
C GLN A 91 11.38 -16.01 7.38
N LEU A 92 10.44 -15.24 7.94
CA LEU A 92 10.39 -13.77 7.80
C LEU A 92 11.24 -13.03 8.84
N ARG A 93 11.74 -13.72 9.89
CA ARG A 93 12.53 -13.10 10.96
C ARG A 93 13.71 -12.25 10.48
N PRO A 94 14.49 -12.66 9.45
CA PRO A 94 15.57 -11.82 8.92
C PRO A 94 15.12 -10.45 8.41
N TYR A 95 13.84 -10.29 8.06
CA TYR A 95 13.25 -9.07 7.50
C TYR A 95 12.42 -8.28 8.50
N LEU A 96 12.43 -8.67 9.78
CA LEU A 96 11.59 -8.07 10.82
C LEU A 96 11.78 -6.54 10.91
N ARG A 97 12.99 -6.04 10.66
CA ARG A 97 13.29 -4.61 10.72
C ARG A 97 12.59 -3.85 9.59
N GLU A 98 12.74 -4.33 8.36
CA GLU A 98 12.16 -3.75 7.14
C GLU A 98 10.63 -3.83 7.19
N ILE A 99 10.08 -4.98 7.60
CA ILE A 99 8.64 -5.17 7.79
C ILE A 99 8.11 -4.16 8.83
N ASN A 100 8.79 -3.99 9.97
CA ASN A 100 8.34 -3.02 10.98
C ASN A 100 8.47 -1.57 10.51
N ALA A 101 9.51 -1.23 9.75
CA ALA A 101 9.67 0.12 9.19
C ALA A 101 8.48 0.48 8.29
N LEU A 102 8.13 -0.41 7.34
CA LEU A 102 6.99 -0.21 6.46
C LEU A 102 5.66 -0.21 7.22
N LYS A 103 5.47 -1.15 8.16
CA LYS A 103 4.29 -1.18 9.03
C LYS A 103 4.08 0.13 9.77
N ASN A 104 5.15 0.68 10.34
CA ASN A 104 5.09 1.92 11.09
C ASN A 104 4.73 3.10 10.19
N LYS A 105 5.24 3.14 8.96
CA LYS A 105 4.88 4.15 7.97
C LYS A 105 3.40 4.07 7.56
N ILE A 106 2.92 2.89 7.19
CA ILE A 106 1.51 2.69 6.82
C ILE A 106 0.59 3.02 8.00
N ASN A 107 0.97 2.67 9.22
CA ASN A 107 0.24 3.03 10.44
C ASN A 107 0.04 4.54 10.62
N ARG A 108 0.93 5.38 10.08
CA ARG A 108 0.79 6.84 10.16
C ARG A 108 -0.42 7.36 9.37
N LEU A 109 -0.86 6.62 8.36
CA LEU A 109 -2.04 6.95 7.54
C LEU A 109 -3.36 6.74 8.28
N ARG A 110 -3.35 6.27 9.54
CA ARG A 110 -4.55 6.14 10.39
C ARG A 110 -5.77 5.67 9.59
N ILE A 111 -5.67 4.46 9.06
CA ILE A 111 -6.65 3.88 8.12
C ILE A 111 -8.07 4.17 8.64
N PRO A 112 -8.88 4.98 7.94
CA PRO A 112 -10.14 5.54 8.46
C PRO A 112 -11.22 4.52 8.89
N LEU A 113 -10.95 3.22 8.82
CA LEU A 113 -11.84 2.14 9.28
C LEU A 113 -11.27 1.33 10.46
N ALA A 114 -10.02 1.57 10.88
CA ALA A 114 -9.33 0.77 11.90
C ALA A 114 -8.94 1.56 13.16
N LYS A 115 -8.64 2.85 13.06
CA LYS A 115 -8.32 3.72 14.21
C LYS A 115 -8.70 5.18 13.94
N MET A 116 -9.60 5.72 14.76
CA MET A 116 -10.01 7.14 14.70
C MET A 116 -9.15 8.07 15.57
N GLU A 117 -8.30 7.52 16.44
CA GLU A 117 -7.50 8.31 17.38
C GLU A 117 -6.02 8.39 16.98
N ALA A 118 -5.41 9.53 17.32
CA ALA A 118 -3.99 9.78 17.12
C ALA A 118 -3.13 8.80 17.93
N SER A 119 -2.12 8.22 17.28
CA SER A 119 -1.07 7.45 17.97
C SER A 119 -0.34 8.37 18.97
N GLU A 120 -0.18 7.94 20.23
CA GLU A 120 0.55 8.68 21.28
C GLU A 120 1.96 9.12 20.84
N ARG A 121 2.56 8.43 19.87
CA ARG A 121 3.88 8.71 19.31
C ARG A 121 3.92 9.87 18.30
N ASN A 122 2.80 10.27 17.71
CA ASN A 122 2.70 11.32 16.68
C ASN A 122 1.57 12.29 17.01
N ARG A 123 1.76 13.12 18.04
CA ARG A 123 0.71 14.02 18.56
C ARG A 123 0.36 15.16 17.61
N ASP A 124 1.25 15.50 16.68
CA ASP A 124 1.08 16.64 15.77
C ASP A 124 0.32 16.30 14.46
N ASP A 125 0.02 15.01 14.23
CA ASP A 125 -0.72 14.55 13.05
C ASP A 125 -2.24 14.68 13.26
N SER A 126 -2.98 15.11 12.23
CA SER A 126 -4.45 15.32 12.29
C SER A 126 -5.23 14.04 12.62
N PRO A 127 -6.30 14.10 13.45
CA PRO A 127 -7.03 12.90 13.94
C PRO A 127 -7.47 11.94 12.84
N ILE A 128 -7.97 12.49 11.73
CA ILE A 128 -8.32 11.76 10.51
C ILE A 128 -7.43 12.32 9.41
N SER A 129 -6.67 11.45 8.73
CA SER A 129 -5.95 11.83 7.51
C SER A 129 -6.96 12.02 6.39
N MET A 130 -7.11 13.26 5.93
CA MET A 130 -8.03 13.60 4.85
C MET A 130 -7.47 13.04 3.54
N PRO A 131 -8.26 12.26 2.77
CA PRO A 131 -7.86 11.89 1.43
C PRO A 131 -7.74 13.17 0.60
N GLY A 132 -6.57 13.36 0.01
CA GLY A 132 -6.25 14.52 -0.78
C GLY A 132 -5.68 14.13 -2.14
N TYR A 133 -5.41 15.15 -2.93
CA TYR A 133 -4.81 15.01 -4.23
C TYR A 133 -3.44 15.70 -4.22
N ASN A 134 -2.40 14.95 -4.60
CA ASN A 134 -1.10 15.52 -4.89
C ASN A 134 -1.01 15.66 -6.41
N THR A 135 -0.80 16.89 -6.88
CA THR A 135 -0.70 17.24 -8.30
C THR A 135 0.47 16.55 -9.02
N ALA A 136 1.46 16.03 -8.29
CA ALA A 136 2.60 15.32 -8.86
C ALA A 136 2.38 13.79 -8.96
N ASP A 137 1.70 13.18 -7.99
CA ASP A 137 1.74 11.72 -7.77
C ASP A 137 0.36 11.05 -7.64
N GLY A 138 -0.75 11.79 -7.74
CA GLY A 138 -2.10 11.26 -7.67
C GLY A 138 -2.67 11.20 -6.24
N ILE A 139 -3.32 10.09 -5.89
CA ILE A 139 -3.94 9.96 -4.56
C ILE A 139 -2.88 9.99 -3.45
N SER A 140 -3.13 10.84 -2.45
CA SER A 140 -2.26 11.03 -1.31
C SER A 140 -3.05 11.32 -0.05
N TRP A 141 -2.37 11.21 1.09
CA TRP A 141 -2.93 11.54 2.40
C TRP A 141 -2.04 12.58 3.07
N GLN A 142 -2.64 13.70 3.45
CA GLN A 142 -1.98 14.70 4.27
C GLN A 142 -2.06 14.27 5.74
N LEU A 143 -0.90 14.11 6.38
CA LEU A 143 -0.84 13.75 7.80
C LEU A 143 -0.81 14.98 8.70
N ASN A 144 -0.09 16.03 8.26
CA ASN A 144 -0.02 17.35 8.87
C ASN A 144 0.29 18.39 7.77
N HIS A 145 0.45 19.66 8.15
CA HIS A 145 0.64 20.75 7.19
C HIS A 145 1.80 20.51 6.20
N ASP A 146 2.88 19.87 6.65
CA ASP A 146 4.12 19.74 5.87
C ASP A 146 4.38 18.31 5.36
N PHE A 147 3.54 17.34 5.72
CA PHE A 147 3.83 15.93 5.45
C PHE A 147 2.69 15.20 4.74
N TRP A 148 3.06 14.63 3.59
CA TRP A 148 2.19 13.86 2.71
C TRP A 148 2.78 12.46 2.50
N ILE A 149 1.90 11.48 2.37
CA ILE A 149 2.26 10.14 1.89
C ILE A 149 1.43 9.87 0.65
N THR A 150 2.09 9.45 -0.44
CA THR A 150 1.39 9.09 -1.67
C THR A 150 1.06 7.60 -1.69
N ARG A 151 -0.02 7.22 -2.38
CA ARG A 151 -0.35 5.79 -2.58
C ARG A 151 0.76 5.07 -3.35
N LYS A 152 1.33 5.76 -4.36
CA LYS A 152 2.43 5.25 -5.18
C LYS A 152 3.65 4.90 -4.32
N GLU A 153 4.05 5.79 -3.41
CA GLU A 153 5.18 5.57 -2.51
C GLU A 153 5.00 4.32 -1.65
N LEU A 154 3.82 4.17 -1.02
CA LEU A 154 3.50 2.99 -0.21
C LEU A 154 3.54 1.69 -1.02
N SER A 155 3.01 1.76 -2.24
CA SER A 155 2.99 0.65 -3.17
C SER A 155 4.38 0.24 -3.63
N ASP A 156 5.23 1.22 -3.98
CA ASP A 156 6.62 0.98 -4.37
C ASP A 156 7.43 0.37 -3.21
N GLU A 157 7.26 0.86 -1.98
CA GLU A 157 7.95 0.32 -0.80
C GLU A 157 7.46 -1.09 -0.44
N THR A 158 6.15 -1.34 -0.55
CA THR A 158 5.58 -2.67 -0.32
C THR A 158 6.11 -3.66 -1.34
N LEU A 159 6.07 -3.31 -2.63
CA LEU A 159 6.58 -4.17 -3.69
C LEU A 159 8.07 -4.45 -3.51
N THR A 160 8.86 -3.43 -3.16
CA THR A 160 10.30 -3.58 -2.90
C THR A 160 10.58 -4.54 -1.73
N LEU A 161 9.82 -4.43 -0.64
CA LEU A 161 9.94 -5.35 0.50
C LEU A 161 9.60 -6.79 0.09
N LEU A 162 8.52 -6.99 -0.66
CA LEU A 162 8.12 -8.33 -1.10
C LEU A 162 9.15 -8.94 -2.07
N GLU A 163 9.72 -8.13 -2.97
CA GLU A 163 10.80 -8.56 -3.85
C GLU A 163 12.07 -8.94 -3.08
N LEU A 164 12.39 -8.21 -2.00
CA LEU A 164 13.51 -8.54 -1.11
C LEU A 164 13.29 -9.92 -0.45
N ILE A 165 12.10 -10.15 0.09
CA ILE A 165 11.75 -11.41 0.75
C ILE A 165 11.72 -12.58 -0.26
N SER A 166 11.29 -12.33 -1.50
CA SER A 166 11.16 -13.39 -2.51
C SER A 166 12.49 -13.86 -3.09
N LYS A 167 13.56 -13.06 -3.02
CA LYS A 167 14.86 -13.36 -3.65
C LYS A 167 15.76 -14.29 -2.85
N ASN A 168 15.53 -14.43 -1.54
CA ASN A 168 16.27 -15.32 -0.64
C ASN A 168 15.28 -16.29 0.00
#